data_AF-A0A7J5YQ63-F1
#
_entry.id   AF-A0A7J5YQ63-F1
#
_cell.length_a   1.000
_cell.length_b   1.000
_cell.length_c   1.000
_cell.angle_alpha   90.00
_cell.angle_beta   90.00
_cell.angle_gamma   90.00
#
_symmetry.space_group_name_H-M   'P 1'
#
loop_
_entity.id
_entity.type
_entity.pdbx_description
1 polymer ?
#
loop_
_entity_poly.entity_id
_entity_poly.type
_entity_poly.pdbx_seq_one_letter_code
_entity_poly.pdbx_strand_id
1 'polypeptide(L)'
;MIVFMSSLMSLFTHCPMCKENSPGRLRRTMGTFVEIDQNCKHCGFQRQCNPPFIDKTPAGNLLLSAGILFAGTSPTKVLRVLKSINCYTITTRTFLNHQKKFLQPAIKKSNEVPSSVHMEKEGLVRCVQFLESENLVMKTIVTDRHTQINKWLKENQEHVDHRFDPKKKLVKLAKDKQCTAIGEWIQSILNHLYWCAVSTPDGNGEMIAENGCPSTTTL
;
A
#
# COMPACT_ATOMS: atom_id res chain seq x y z
N MET A 1 -7.01 7.78 -0.18
CA MET A 1 -8.37 8.19 0.22
C MET A 1 -8.35 8.67 1.66
N ILE A 2 -8.85 9.87 1.95
CA ILE A 2 -9.05 10.39 3.32
C ILE A 2 -10.56 10.34 3.57
N VAL A 3 -10.98 9.81 4.72
CA VAL A 3 -12.39 9.68 5.09
C VAL A 3 -12.65 10.54 6.33
N PHE A 4 -13.68 11.39 6.27
CA PHE A 4 -14.09 12.17 7.44
C PHE A 4 -14.71 11.26 8.50
N MET A 5 -14.39 11.51 9.78
CA MET A 5 -14.90 10.70 10.88
C MET A 5 -16.44 10.72 10.95
N SER A 6 -17.08 11.85 10.62
CA SER A 6 -18.55 11.94 10.54
C SER A 6 -19.13 11.00 9.49
N SER A 7 -18.56 10.98 8.29
CA SER A 7 -18.95 10.08 7.19
C SER A 7 -18.66 8.61 7.51
N LEU A 8 -17.59 8.32 8.25
CA LEU A 8 -17.32 6.96 8.72
C LEU A 8 -18.36 6.53 9.74
N MET A 9 -18.64 7.37 10.75
CA MET A 9 -19.57 7.04 11.84
C MET A 9 -21.03 6.94 11.38
N SER A 10 -21.42 7.62 10.28
CA SER A 10 -22.77 7.50 9.73
C SER A 10 -23.08 6.09 9.21
N LEU A 11 -22.06 5.31 8.80
CA LEU A 11 -22.20 3.89 8.44
C LEU A 11 -22.54 3.00 9.64
N PHE A 12 -22.39 3.54 10.85
CA PHE A 12 -22.65 2.84 12.11
C PHE A 12 -23.84 3.41 12.89
N THR A 13 -24.70 4.22 12.27
CA THR A 13 -25.88 4.78 12.96
C THR A 13 -26.96 3.72 13.22
N HIS A 14 -27.18 2.81 12.27
CA HIS A 14 -28.27 1.84 12.33
C HIS A 14 -27.75 0.40 12.41
N CYS A 15 -28.53 -0.48 13.04
CA CYS A 15 -28.24 -1.90 13.06
C CYS A 15 -28.37 -2.49 11.65
N PRO A 16 -27.37 -3.24 11.14
CA PRO A 16 -27.48 -3.84 9.81
C PRO A 16 -28.60 -4.88 9.72
N MET A 17 -28.93 -5.54 10.84
CA MET A 17 -29.93 -6.62 10.93
C MET A 17 -31.37 -6.10 11.06
N CYS A 18 -31.67 -5.31 12.10
CA CYS A 18 -33.05 -4.88 12.39
C CYS A 18 -33.34 -3.41 12.01
N LYS A 19 -32.36 -2.69 11.47
CA LYS A 19 -32.43 -1.26 11.09
C LYS A 19 -32.72 -0.27 12.22
N GLU A 20 -32.95 -0.75 13.44
CA GLU A 20 -33.11 0.08 14.62
C GLU A 20 -31.88 0.95 14.89
N ASN A 21 -32.09 2.11 15.51
CA ASN A 21 -31.02 3.02 15.90
C ASN A 21 -30.05 2.32 16.87
N SER A 22 -28.80 2.19 16.45
CA SER A 22 -27.74 1.50 17.19
C SER A 22 -26.42 2.14 16.82
N PRO A 23 -26.07 3.31 17.40
CA PRO A 23 -24.86 4.01 17.04
C PRO A 23 -23.61 3.21 17.44
N GLY A 24 -22.66 3.09 16.51
CA GLY A 24 -21.34 2.55 16.78
C GLY A 24 -20.55 3.43 17.75
N ARG A 25 -19.63 2.82 18.48
CA ARG A 25 -18.74 3.44 19.44
C ARG A 25 -17.31 3.29 18.97
N LEU A 26 -16.62 4.42 18.83
CA LEU A 26 -15.18 4.45 18.64
C LEU A 26 -14.49 3.92 19.91
N ARG A 27 -13.73 2.83 19.78
CA ARG A 27 -13.03 2.17 20.88
C ARG A 27 -11.59 2.60 21.02
N ARG A 28 -10.88 2.64 19.90
CA ARG A 28 -9.45 2.93 19.89
C ARG A 28 -9.04 3.58 18.59
N THR A 29 -8.07 4.47 18.67
CA THR A 29 -7.36 5.02 17.52
C THR A 29 -5.86 4.86 17.71
N MET A 30 -5.12 4.54 16.63
CA MET A 30 -3.66 4.44 16.67
C MET A 30 -3.04 4.77 15.32
N GLY A 31 -2.62 6.02 15.14
CA GLY A 31 -2.28 6.52 13.81
C GLY A 31 -3.51 6.43 12.91
N THR A 32 -3.40 5.79 11.76
CA THR A 32 -4.53 5.59 10.83
C THR A 32 -5.48 4.46 11.24
N PHE A 33 -5.16 3.68 12.30
CA PHE A 33 -6.03 2.63 12.81
C PHE A 33 -7.21 3.21 13.58
N VAL A 34 -8.42 2.71 13.29
CA VAL A 34 -9.67 3.08 13.94
C VAL A 34 -10.45 1.80 14.25
N GLU A 35 -10.79 1.58 15.51
CA GLU A 35 -11.57 0.43 15.98
C GLU A 35 -12.96 0.89 16.42
N ILE A 36 -14.00 0.27 15.86
CA ILE A 36 -15.40 0.63 16.10
C ILE A 36 -16.18 -0.61 16.52
N ASP A 37 -16.90 -0.51 17.62
CA ASP A 37 -17.85 -1.55 18.07
C ASP A 37 -19.28 -1.05 17.91
N GLN A 38 -20.21 -1.90 17.49
CA GLN A 38 -21.62 -1.58 17.45
C GLN A 38 -22.42 -2.72 18.06
N ASN A 39 -23.22 -2.37 19.08
CA ASN A 39 -24.06 -3.31 19.82
C ASN A 39 -25.52 -2.84 19.75
N CYS A 40 -26.38 -3.69 19.18
CA CYS A 40 -27.81 -3.44 19.07
C CYS A 40 -28.55 -3.99 20.28
N LYS A 41 -29.24 -3.11 21.01
CA LYS A 41 -30.04 -3.50 22.19
C LYS A 41 -31.38 -4.17 21.83
N HIS A 42 -31.85 -3.98 20.60
CA HIS A 42 -33.13 -4.51 20.14
C HIS A 42 -33.05 -6.00 19.76
N CYS A 43 -32.10 -6.37 18.89
CA CYS A 43 -31.95 -7.76 18.41
C CYS A 43 -30.71 -8.48 18.94
N GLY A 44 -29.90 -7.83 19.78
CA GLY A 44 -28.67 -8.42 20.34
C GLY A 44 -27.48 -8.49 19.36
N PHE A 45 -27.61 -7.95 18.14
CA PHE A 45 -26.52 -7.94 17.16
C PHE A 45 -25.27 -7.21 17.70
N GLN A 46 -24.10 -7.80 17.49
CA GLN A 46 -22.80 -7.23 17.84
C GLN A 46 -21.86 -7.29 16.63
N ARG A 47 -21.16 -6.20 16.36
CA ARG A 47 -20.03 -6.20 15.42
C ARG A 47 -18.87 -5.39 15.97
N GLN A 48 -17.67 -5.86 15.69
CA GLN A 48 -16.42 -5.16 15.92
C GLN A 48 -15.72 -5.01 14.58
N CYS A 49 -15.37 -3.79 14.22
CA CYS A 49 -14.66 -3.46 12.99
C CYS A 49 -13.24 -3.04 13.35
N ASN A 50 -12.28 -3.90 13.05
CA ASN A 50 -10.85 -3.68 13.25
C ASN A 50 -10.09 -3.83 11.91
N PRO A 51 -9.36 -2.79 11.46
CA PRO A 51 -8.44 -2.91 10.34
C PRO A 51 -7.34 -3.97 10.60
N PRO A 52 -6.77 -4.58 9.54
CA PRO A 52 -5.78 -5.64 9.69
C PRO A 52 -4.47 -5.15 10.34
N PHE A 53 -3.81 -6.07 11.05
CA PHE A 53 -2.46 -5.91 11.56
C PHE A 53 -1.49 -6.73 10.72
N ILE A 54 -0.28 -6.19 10.57
CA ILE A 54 0.89 -6.88 10.03
C ILE A 54 1.87 -6.99 11.20
N ASP A 55 2.11 -8.23 11.68
CA ASP A 55 2.76 -8.50 12.97
C ASP A 55 2.06 -7.70 14.10
N LYS A 56 2.73 -6.71 14.70
CA LYS A 56 2.20 -5.87 15.80
C LYS A 56 1.86 -4.44 15.34
N THR A 57 1.83 -4.20 14.03
CA THR A 57 1.66 -2.87 13.45
C THR A 57 0.39 -2.82 12.59
N PRO A 58 -0.50 -1.82 12.76
CA PRO A 58 -1.65 -1.66 11.88
C PRO A 58 -1.20 -1.49 10.43
N ALA A 59 -1.83 -2.21 9.51
CA ALA A 59 -1.43 -2.23 8.10
C ALA A 59 -1.41 -0.82 7.50
N GLY A 60 -2.42 0.01 7.80
CA GLY A 60 -2.51 1.39 7.33
C GLY A 60 -1.33 2.28 7.78
N ASN A 61 -0.76 2.02 8.95
CA ASN A 61 0.39 2.76 9.45
C ASN A 61 1.67 2.37 8.70
N LEU A 62 1.82 1.09 8.36
CA LEU A 62 2.95 0.60 7.56
C LEU A 62 2.85 1.09 6.12
N LEU A 63 1.66 1.03 5.51
CA LEU A 63 1.40 1.54 4.16
C LEU A 63 1.69 3.04 4.04
N LEU A 64 1.28 3.84 5.03
CA LEU A 64 1.60 5.27 5.07
C LEU A 64 3.12 5.50 5.15
N SER A 65 3.84 4.70 5.95
CA SER A 65 5.30 4.81 6.08
C SER A 65 6.00 4.43 4.77
N ALA A 66 5.59 3.33 4.15
CA ALA A 66 6.11 2.90 2.85
C ALA A 66 5.85 3.95 1.77
N GLY A 67 4.64 4.51 1.70
CA GLY A 67 4.28 5.56 0.74
C GLY A 67 5.14 6.81 0.87
N ILE A 68 5.37 7.30 2.09
CA ILE A 68 6.26 8.45 2.35
C ILE A 68 7.69 8.15 1.88
N LEU A 69 8.21 6.98 2.24
CA LEU A 69 9.58 6.57 1.92
C LEU A 69 9.80 6.42 0.42
N PHE A 70 8.95 5.65 -0.26
CA PHE A 70 9.11 5.36 -1.69
C PHE A 70 8.80 6.56 -2.57
N ALA A 71 7.95 7.50 -2.12
CA ALA A 71 7.79 8.78 -2.79
C ALA A 71 9.00 9.71 -2.63
N GLY A 72 10.00 9.36 -1.81
CA GLY A 72 11.18 10.20 -1.55
C GLY A 72 10.85 11.50 -0.82
N THR A 73 9.70 11.55 -0.13
CA THR A 73 9.20 12.78 0.52
C THR A 73 9.70 12.90 1.96
N SER A 74 9.76 14.13 2.47
CA SER A 74 10.13 14.35 3.87
C SER A 74 8.99 13.88 4.79
N PRO A 75 9.22 12.89 5.68
CA PRO A 75 8.19 12.40 6.60
C PRO A 75 7.67 13.53 7.49
N THR A 76 8.55 14.40 7.98
CA THR A 76 8.17 15.53 8.82
C THR A 76 7.24 16.50 8.10
N LYS A 77 7.45 16.75 6.79
CA LYS A 77 6.57 17.62 6.01
C LYS A 77 5.20 16.96 5.79
N VAL A 78 5.18 15.71 5.36
CA VAL A 78 3.91 14.99 5.10
C VAL A 78 3.08 14.85 6.37
N LEU A 79 3.69 14.40 7.47
CA LEU A 79 2.99 14.22 8.74
C LEU A 79 2.52 15.56 9.33
N ARG A 80 3.25 16.66 9.11
CA ARG A 80 2.81 18.01 9.50
C ARG A 80 1.56 18.44 8.73
N VAL A 81 1.53 18.22 7.42
CA VAL A 81 0.36 18.54 6.57
C VAL A 81 -0.86 17.71 6.98
N LEU A 82 -0.68 16.41 7.19
CA LEU A 82 -1.77 15.55 7.67
C LEU A 82 -2.29 15.99 9.04
N LYS A 83 -1.39 16.41 9.93
CA LYS A 83 -1.76 16.93 11.25
C LYS A 83 -2.49 18.28 11.16
N SER A 84 -2.15 19.17 10.23
CA SER A 84 -2.83 20.46 10.08
C SER A 84 -4.26 20.34 9.58
N ILE A 85 -4.57 19.28 8.82
CA ILE A 85 -5.96 18.95 8.43
C ILE A 85 -6.66 18.03 9.43
N ASN A 86 -6.08 17.85 10.63
CA ASN A 86 -6.60 17.00 11.70
C ASN A 86 -6.81 15.52 11.29
N CYS A 87 -5.97 15.01 10.39
CA CYS A 87 -5.98 13.61 10.00
C CYS A 87 -5.22 12.77 11.03
N TYR A 88 -5.84 11.68 11.50
CA TYR A 88 -5.18 10.72 12.37
C TYR A 88 -4.03 10.03 11.64
N THR A 89 -2.81 10.21 12.13
CA THR A 89 -1.59 9.79 11.44
C THR A 89 -0.52 9.34 12.41
N ILE A 90 0.49 8.63 11.90
CA ILE A 90 1.65 8.18 12.67
C ILE A 90 2.57 9.34 13.04
N THR A 91 3.44 9.13 14.04
CA THR A 91 4.48 10.11 14.38
C THR A 91 5.74 9.90 13.54
N THR A 92 6.61 10.92 13.45
CA THR A 92 7.93 10.78 12.82
C THR A 92 8.76 9.69 13.50
N ARG A 93 8.64 9.52 14.83
CA ARG A 93 9.30 8.43 15.56
C ARG A 93 8.80 7.06 15.09
N THR A 94 7.48 6.90 14.96
CA THR A 94 6.85 5.68 14.45
C THR A 94 7.30 5.39 13.02
N PHE A 95 7.33 6.41 12.15
CA PHE A 95 7.87 6.29 10.79
C PHE A 95 9.33 5.80 10.79
N LEU A 96 10.21 6.40 11.58
CA LEU A 96 11.62 6.00 11.65
C LEU A 96 11.80 4.58 12.19
N ASN A 97 10.95 4.16 13.14
CA ASN A 97 10.93 2.79 13.62
C ASN A 97 10.46 1.81 12.54
N HIS A 98 9.40 2.14 11.79
CA HIS A 98 8.97 1.33 10.66
C HIS A 98 10.04 1.27 9.57
N GLN A 99 10.68 2.40 9.29
CA GLN A 99 11.77 2.49 8.33
C GLN A 99 12.91 1.58 8.75
N LYS A 100 13.36 1.62 10.01
CA LYS A 100 14.41 0.74 10.54
C LYS A 100 14.02 -0.73 10.57
N LYS A 101 12.80 -1.04 11.03
CA LYS A 101 12.34 -2.41 11.25
C LYS A 101 11.99 -3.11 9.94
N PHE A 102 11.28 -2.45 9.03
CA PHE A 102 10.69 -3.09 7.85
C PHE A 102 11.30 -2.65 6.51
N LEU A 103 11.84 -1.43 6.41
CA LEU A 103 12.18 -0.82 5.11
C LEU A 103 13.70 -0.67 4.86
N GLN A 104 14.51 -0.58 5.92
CA GLN A 104 15.98 -0.49 5.89
C GLN A 104 16.74 -1.81 5.90
N PRO A 105 16.20 -2.98 6.34
CA PRO A 105 16.93 -4.25 6.19
C PRO A 105 17.36 -4.53 4.74
N ALA A 106 16.65 -3.95 3.76
CA ALA A 106 16.98 -4.02 2.33
C ALA A 106 18.17 -3.14 1.88
N ILE A 107 18.67 -2.21 2.71
CA ILE A 107 19.71 -1.25 2.32
C ILE A 107 20.81 -1.19 3.39
N LYS A 108 21.84 -2.04 3.26
CA LYS A 108 23.11 -1.94 4.01
C LYS A 108 24.26 -1.47 3.09
N LYS A 109 25.27 -0.85 3.71
CA LYS A 109 26.31 0.01 3.10
C LYS A 109 27.02 -0.60 1.90
N SER A 110 27.34 0.24 0.91
CA SER A 110 28.11 -0.02 -0.32
C SER A 110 29.48 -0.71 -0.16
N ASN A 111 29.89 -0.99 1.07
CA ASN A 111 31.23 -1.43 1.44
C ASN A 111 31.33 -2.97 1.51
N GLU A 112 30.19 -3.67 1.52
CA GLU A 112 30.10 -5.13 1.64
C GLU A 112 29.86 -5.81 0.28
N VAL A 113 29.63 -5.04 -0.79
CA VAL A 113 29.25 -5.56 -2.11
C VAL A 113 30.15 -4.93 -3.18
N PRO A 114 30.68 -5.70 -4.16
CA PRO A 114 31.74 -5.22 -5.06
C PRO A 114 31.33 -4.08 -5.99
N SER A 115 30.03 -3.90 -6.24
CA SER A 115 29.51 -2.84 -7.13
C SER A 115 28.04 -2.53 -6.90
N SER A 116 27.61 -1.37 -7.41
CA SER A 116 26.22 -0.89 -7.37
C SER A 116 25.20 -1.86 -7.97
N VAL A 117 25.59 -2.63 -8.99
CA VAL A 117 24.73 -3.65 -9.64
C VAL A 117 24.43 -4.82 -8.70
N HIS A 118 25.38 -5.20 -7.85
CA HIS A 118 25.16 -6.25 -6.86
C HIS A 118 24.33 -5.77 -5.67
N MET A 119 24.38 -4.46 -5.38
CA MET A 119 23.60 -3.88 -4.28
C MET A 119 22.08 -4.00 -4.50
N GLU A 120 21.61 -3.88 -5.75
CA GLU A 120 20.18 -4.04 -6.05
C GLU A 120 19.71 -5.47 -5.83
N LYS A 121 20.45 -6.46 -6.35
CA LYS A 121 20.14 -7.88 -6.15
C LYS A 121 20.22 -8.23 -4.66
N GLU A 122 21.32 -7.90 -4.00
CA GLU A 122 21.54 -8.25 -2.60
C GLU A 122 20.51 -7.58 -1.68
N GLY A 123 20.16 -6.32 -1.96
CA GLY A 123 19.10 -5.62 -1.23
C GLY A 123 17.75 -6.31 -1.38
N LEU A 124 17.43 -6.80 -2.59
CA LEU A 124 16.22 -7.60 -2.82
C LEU A 124 16.26 -8.92 -2.04
N VAL A 125 17.33 -9.71 -2.16
CA VAL A 125 17.46 -11.02 -1.48
C VAL A 125 17.24 -10.86 0.03
N ARG A 126 17.92 -9.89 0.65
CA ARG A 126 17.80 -9.62 2.09
C ARG A 126 16.42 -9.14 2.49
N CYS A 127 15.78 -8.33 1.64
CA CYS A 127 14.41 -7.88 1.87
C CYS A 127 13.45 -9.07 1.90
N VAL A 128 13.56 -9.98 0.92
CA VAL A 128 12.72 -11.19 0.85
C VAL A 128 12.95 -12.09 2.07
N GLN A 129 14.21 -12.38 2.41
CA GLN A 129 14.54 -13.18 3.61
C GLN A 129 14.02 -12.56 4.91
N PHE A 130 14.08 -11.24 5.02
CA PHE A 130 13.52 -10.53 6.17
C PHE A 130 12.01 -10.68 6.25
N LEU A 131 11.29 -10.51 5.14
CA LEU A 131 9.83 -10.70 5.08
C LEU A 131 9.44 -12.13 5.47
N GLU A 132 10.17 -13.13 4.98
CA GLU A 132 9.99 -14.53 5.35
C GLU A 132 10.21 -14.76 6.86
N SER A 133 11.25 -14.14 7.44
CA SER A 133 11.55 -14.27 8.88
C SER A 133 10.47 -13.68 9.79
N GLU A 134 9.69 -12.71 9.28
CA GLU A 134 8.55 -12.10 9.98
C GLU A 134 7.22 -12.81 9.64
N ASN A 135 7.26 -14.02 9.05
CA ASN A 135 6.10 -14.79 8.59
C ASN A 135 5.21 -14.03 7.59
N LEU A 136 5.79 -13.14 6.77
CA LEU A 136 5.07 -12.43 5.72
C LEU A 136 5.18 -13.18 4.40
N VAL A 137 4.04 -13.69 3.92
CA VAL A 137 3.95 -14.36 2.62
C VAL A 137 3.86 -13.31 1.51
N MET A 138 4.93 -13.18 0.73
CA MET A 138 4.95 -12.35 -0.46
C MET A 138 4.20 -13.06 -1.59
N LYS A 139 3.07 -12.52 -2.03
CA LYS A 139 2.29 -13.10 -3.15
C LYS A 139 2.71 -12.58 -4.52
N THR A 140 3.05 -11.30 -4.60
CA THR A 140 3.37 -10.62 -5.85
C THR A 140 4.54 -9.69 -5.63
N ILE A 141 5.46 -9.66 -6.59
CA ILE A 141 6.57 -8.71 -6.59
C ILE A 141 6.67 -8.01 -7.94
N VAL A 142 6.84 -6.68 -7.93
CA VAL A 142 7.04 -5.88 -9.13
C VAL A 142 8.47 -5.35 -9.11
N THR A 143 9.28 -5.71 -10.10
CA THR A 143 10.67 -5.22 -10.20
C THR A 143 10.98 -4.68 -11.58
N ASP A 144 12.12 -4.01 -11.71
CA ASP A 144 12.71 -3.69 -13.00
C ASP A 144 13.12 -4.96 -13.77
N ARG A 145 13.34 -4.84 -15.09
CA ARG A 145 13.90 -5.93 -15.92
C ARG A 145 15.41 -6.09 -15.68
N HIS A 146 15.79 -6.44 -14.45
CA HIS A 146 17.18 -6.67 -14.06
C HIS A 146 17.50 -8.17 -14.11
N THR A 147 18.42 -8.57 -14.98
CA THR A 147 18.70 -9.98 -15.30
C THR A 147 19.04 -10.84 -14.09
N GLN A 148 19.87 -10.33 -13.18
CA GLN A 148 20.28 -11.10 -12.00
C GLN A 148 19.17 -11.26 -10.94
N ILE A 149 18.25 -10.28 -10.87
CA ILE A 149 17.09 -10.32 -9.97
C ILE A 149 16.08 -11.32 -10.51
N ASN A 150 15.79 -11.26 -11.81
CA ASN A 150 14.87 -12.19 -12.47
C ASN A 150 15.36 -13.64 -12.33
N LYS A 151 16.66 -13.88 -12.49
CA LYS A 151 17.25 -15.21 -12.30
C LYS A 151 17.05 -15.68 -10.85
N TRP A 152 17.38 -14.84 -9.87
CA TRP A 152 17.27 -15.19 -8.47
C TRP A 152 15.82 -15.47 -8.03
N LEU A 153 14.86 -14.64 -8.46
CA LEU A 153 13.43 -14.86 -8.15
C LEU A 153 12.92 -16.18 -8.72
N LYS A 154 13.30 -16.52 -9.96
CA LYS A 154 12.94 -17.82 -10.55
C LYS A 154 13.53 -19.01 -9.78
N GLU A 155 14.76 -18.87 -9.28
CA GLU A 155 15.46 -19.95 -8.59
C GLU A 155 15.02 -20.11 -7.12
N ASN A 156 14.59 -19.03 -6.46
CA ASN A 156 14.38 -19.02 -5.00
C ASN A 156 12.93 -18.72 -4.58
N GLN A 157 12.09 -18.19 -5.48
CA GLN A 157 10.77 -17.64 -5.17
C GLN A 157 9.75 -18.02 -6.26
N GLU A 158 9.72 -19.30 -6.65
CA GLU A 158 8.86 -19.81 -7.74
C GLU A 158 7.36 -19.59 -7.48
N HIS A 159 6.95 -19.55 -6.21
CA HIS A 159 5.57 -19.34 -5.79
C HIS A 159 5.09 -17.88 -5.89
N VAL A 160 5.98 -16.94 -6.18
CA VAL A 160 5.67 -15.50 -6.23
C VAL A 160 5.30 -15.10 -7.64
N ASP A 161 4.17 -14.40 -7.81
CA ASP A 161 3.82 -13.76 -9.07
C ASP A 161 4.77 -12.58 -9.35
N HIS A 162 5.75 -12.78 -10.23
CA HIS A 162 6.74 -11.76 -10.60
C HIS A 162 6.28 -10.95 -11.81
N ARG A 163 6.08 -9.63 -11.61
CA ARG A 163 5.70 -8.67 -12.66
C ARG A 163 6.79 -7.62 -12.87
N PHE A 164 6.75 -6.95 -14.04
CA PHE A 164 7.72 -5.90 -14.40
C PHE A 164 7.13 -4.50 -14.29
N ASP A 165 7.90 -3.54 -13.79
CA ASP A 165 7.52 -2.13 -13.75
C ASP A 165 7.34 -1.59 -15.19
N PRO A 166 6.13 -1.12 -15.57
CA PRO A 166 5.87 -0.60 -16.90
C PRO A 166 6.45 0.80 -17.14
N LYS A 167 7.02 1.48 -16.14
CA LYS A 167 7.53 2.86 -16.23
C LYS A 167 8.42 3.10 -17.44
N LYS A 168 9.37 2.20 -17.71
CA LYS A 168 10.28 2.33 -18.88
C LYS A 168 9.54 2.24 -20.21
N LYS A 169 8.45 1.47 -20.30
CA LYS A 169 7.60 1.41 -21.50
C LYS A 169 6.83 2.72 -21.67
N LEU A 170 6.23 3.24 -20.59
CA LEU A 170 5.50 4.52 -20.61
C LEU A 170 6.41 5.69 -20.99
N VAL A 171 7.63 5.74 -20.46
CA VAL A 171 8.64 6.76 -20.84
C VAL A 171 9.02 6.64 -22.32
N LYS A 172 9.11 5.43 -22.87
CA LYS A 172 9.38 5.25 -24.30
C LYS A 172 8.21 5.72 -25.16
N LEU A 173 6.98 5.40 -24.76
CA LEU A 173 5.74 5.85 -25.42
C LEU A 173 5.60 7.38 -25.39
N ALA A 174 5.90 8.02 -24.27
CA ALA A 174 5.85 9.48 -24.12
C ALA A 174 6.83 10.24 -25.04
N LYS A 175 7.84 9.55 -25.60
CA LYS A 175 8.78 10.15 -26.57
C LYS A 175 8.23 10.13 -28.00
N ASP A 176 7.14 9.41 -28.26
CA ASP A 176 6.44 9.49 -29.53
C ASP A 176 5.73 10.85 -29.63
N LYS A 177 5.86 11.52 -30.79
CA LYS A 177 5.24 12.83 -31.04
C LYS A 177 3.71 12.77 -30.91
N GLN A 178 3.11 11.61 -31.16
CA GLN A 178 1.67 11.40 -31.04
C GLN A 178 1.21 11.12 -29.60
N CYS A 179 2.13 10.87 -28.67
CA CYS A 179 1.83 10.45 -27.31
C CYS A 179 2.54 11.29 -26.24
N THR A 180 2.98 12.51 -26.57
CA THR A 180 3.70 13.41 -25.66
C THR A 180 2.92 13.72 -24.38
N ALA A 181 1.59 13.82 -24.48
CA ALA A 181 0.68 13.99 -23.34
C ALA A 181 0.88 12.91 -22.27
N ILE A 182 1.21 11.67 -22.65
CA ILE A 182 1.47 10.58 -21.68
C ILE A 182 2.60 10.95 -20.73
N GLY A 183 3.59 11.72 -21.19
CA GLY A 183 4.76 12.15 -20.42
C GLY A 183 4.40 12.86 -19.11
N GLU A 184 3.41 13.75 -19.16
CA GLU A 184 2.96 14.53 -18.00
C GLU A 184 2.22 13.66 -16.97
N TRP A 185 1.59 12.59 -17.44
CA TRP A 185 0.73 11.72 -16.64
C TRP A 185 1.39 10.41 -16.23
N ILE A 186 2.64 10.13 -16.60
CA ILE A 186 3.33 8.84 -16.33
C ILE A 186 3.18 8.43 -14.87
N GLN A 187 3.43 9.34 -13.92
CA GLN A 187 3.34 9.00 -12.49
C GLN A 187 1.90 8.74 -12.05
N SER A 188 0.93 9.47 -12.59
CA SER A 188 -0.50 9.26 -12.31
C SER A 188 -0.96 7.90 -12.85
N ILE A 189 -0.56 7.57 -14.09
CA ILE A 189 -0.81 6.29 -14.74
C ILE A 189 -0.21 5.14 -13.94
N LEU A 190 1.04 5.26 -13.49
CA LEU A 190 1.70 4.26 -12.65
C LEU A 190 0.97 4.07 -11.32
N ASN A 191 0.63 5.16 -10.64
CA ASN A 191 -0.08 5.10 -9.37
C ASN A 191 -1.45 4.41 -9.53
N HIS A 192 -2.16 4.71 -10.62
CA HIS A 192 -3.44 4.09 -10.94
C HIS A 192 -3.28 2.60 -11.26
N LEU A 193 -2.30 2.21 -12.08
CA LEU A 193 -1.96 0.81 -12.36
C LEU A 193 -1.64 0.02 -11.08
N TYR A 194 -0.83 0.60 -10.18
CA TYR A 194 -0.55 0.00 -8.88
C TYR A 194 -1.80 -0.13 -8.03
N TRP A 195 -2.68 0.88 -8.04
CA TRP A 195 -3.95 0.82 -7.32
C TRP A 195 -4.87 -0.27 -7.85
N CYS A 196 -5.01 -0.41 -9.18
CA CYS A 196 -5.79 -1.49 -9.79
C CYS A 196 -5.22 -2.86 -9.44
N ALA A 197 -3.89 -3.02 -9.49
CA ALA A 197 -3.23 -4.27 -9.14
C ALA A 197 -3.43 -4.65 -7.66
N VAL A 198 -3.40 -3.68 -6.74
CA VAL A 198 -3.63 -3.92 -5.30
C VAL A 198 -5.11 -4.16 -4.98
N SER A 199 -6.02 -3.56 -5.75
CA SER A 199 -7.46 -3.63 -5.50
C SER A 199 -8.14 -4.83 -6.16
N THR A 200 -7.41 -5.64 -6.94
CA THR A 200 -7.91 -6.85 -7.60
C THR A 200 -7.45 -8.08 -6.81
N PRO A 201 -8.33 -8.77 -6.05
CA PRO A 201 -7.93 -9.81 -5.09
C PRO A 201 -7.26 -11.04 -5.74
N ASP A 202 -7.53 -11.29 -7.02
CA ASP A 202 -7.18 -12.52 -7.72
C ASP A 202 -6.08 -12.31 -8.78
N GLY A 203 -5.59 -11.07 -8.94
CA GLY A 203 -4.60 -10.73 -9.96
C GLY A 203 -5.08 -10.89 -11.41
N ASN A 204 -6.39 -11.07 -11.63
CA ASN A 204 -7.01 -11.22 -12.95
C ASN A 204 -6.74 -9.97 -13.82
N GLY A 205 -6.01 -10.17 -14.92
CA GLY A 205 -5.62 -9.11 -15.84
C GLY A 205 -6.79 -8.44 -16.57
N GLU A 206 -7.92 -9.13 -16.74
CA GLU A 206 -9.13 -8.58 -17.40
C GLU A 206 -9.82 -7.56 -16.50
N MET A 207 -9.96 -7.85 -15.20
CA MET A 207 -10.51 -6.92 -14.21
C MET A 207 -9.63 -5.68 -14.00
N ILE A 208 -8.31 -5.81 -14.18
CA ILE A 208 -7.36 -4.67 -14.11
C ILE A 208 -7.56 -3.74 -15.32
N ALA A 209 -7.92 -4.29 -16.50
CA ALA A 209 -8.22 -3.50 -17.69
C ALA A 209 -9.59 -2.81 -17.61
N GLU A 210 -10.61 -3.46 -17.04
CA GLU A 210 -11.94 -2.88 -16.83
C GLU A 210 -11.94 -1.71 -15.83
N ASN A 211 -11.18 -1.82 -14.73
CA ASN A 211 -11.00 -0.71 -13.79
C ASN A 211 -10.16 0.46 -14.36
N GLY A 212 -9.46 0.23 -15.47
CA GLY A 212 -8.57 1.20 -16.14
C GLY A 212 -9.25 2.03 -17.22
N CYS A 213 -10.50 1.75 -17.56
CA CYS A 213 -11.32 2.59 -18.44
C CYS A 213 -12.48 3.14 -17.60
N PRO A 214 -12.71 4.47 -17.53
CA PRO A 214 -14.00 4.93 -17.06
C PRO A 214 -15.01 4.38 -18.06
N SER A 215 -15.74 3.34 -17.67
CA SER A 215 -16.96 2.95 -18.35
C SER A 215 -17.78 4.22 -18.47
N THR A 216 -17.89 4.71 -19.71
CA THR A 216 -18.80 5.76 -20.14
C THR A 216 -20.20 5.26 -19.80
N THR A 217 -20.60 5.42 -18.54
CA THR A 217 -21.98 5.23 -18.13
C THR A 217 -22.62 6.57 -18.43
N THR A 218 -23.14 6.66 -19.65
CA THR A 218 -24.26 7.53 -19.95
C THR A 218 -25.32 7.31 -18.87
N LEU A 219 -25.50 8.31 -18.01
CA LEU A 219 -26.76 8.79 -17.46
C LEU A 219 -26.48 10.14 -16.76
#